data_AF-A0A3L7YUD6-F1
#
_entry.id   AF-A0A3L7YUD6-F1
#
_cell.length_a   1.000
_cell.length_b   1.000
_cell.length_c   1.000
_cell.angle_alpha   90.00
_cell.angle_beta   90.00
_cell.angle_gamma   90.00
#
_symmetry.space_group_name_H-M   'P 1'
#
loop_
_entity.id
_entity.type
_entity.pdbx_description
1 polymer ?
#
loop_
_entity_poly.entity_id
_entity_poly.type
_entity_poly.pdbx_seq_one_letter_code
_entity_poly.pdbx_strand_id
1 'polypeptide(L)' 'MSKRLAGRLVVLGITGSIAAYKSPEIVRALRAEGADVQALLTPAAT' A
#
# COMPACT_ATOMS: atom_id res chain seq x y z
N MET A 1 -9.58 -15.86 13.27
CA MET A 1 -8.61 -16.23 12.22
C MET A 1 -7.48 -15.22 12.22
N SER A 2 -6.22 -15.67 12.18
CA SER A 2 -5.07 -14.77 12.10
C SER A 2 -5.02 -14.14 10.71
N LYS A 3 -4.94 -12.81 10.62
CA LYS A 3 -4.80 -12.12 9.32
C LYS A 3 -3.40 -12.36 8.77
N ARG A 4 -3.26 -12.53 7.45
CA ARG A 4 -2.01 -13.01 6.81
C ARG A 4 -0.81 -12.10 7.10
N LEU A 5 -1.03 -10.79 7.20
CA LEU A 5 0.01 -9.78 7.37
C LEU A 5 -0.01 -9.13 8.75
N ALA A 6 -0.67 -9.74 9.73
CA ALA A 6 -0.75 -9.20 11.09
C ALA A 6 0.64 -8.89 11.67
N GLY A 7 0.83 -7.65 12.12
CA GLY A 7 2.08 -7.18 12.72
C GLY A 7 3.23 -6.95 11.74
N ARG A 8 2.98 -7.01 10.42
CA ARG A 8 3.99 -6.70 9.40
C ARG A 8 3.94 -5.23 9.03
N LEU A 9 5.12 -4.61 8.96
CA LEU A 9 5.31 -3.31 8.33
C LEU A 9 5.58 -3.50 6.83
N VAL A 10 4.78 -2.84 5.99
CA VAL A 10 4.86 -2.92 4.53
C VAL A 10 5.02 -1.52 3.96
N VAL A 11 6.09 -1.31 3.17
CA VAL A 11 6.31 -0.06 2.43
C VAL A 11 5.78 -0.24 1.00
N LEU A 12 4.87 0.64 0.59
CA LEU A 12 4.32 0.69 -0.76
C LEU A 12 4.91 1.87 -1.54
N GLY A 13 5.82 1.58 -2.47
CA GLY A 13 6.36 2.58 -3.40
C GLY A 13 5.45 2.79 -4.62
N ILE A 14 5.06 4.04 -4.89
CA ILE A 14 4.17 4.42 -5.99
C ILE A 14 4.94 5.36 -6.93
N THR A 15 5.00 5.01 -8.21
CA THR A 15 5.70 5.76 -9.26
C THR A 15 4.74 6.35 -10.30
N GLY A 16 5.25 7.24 -11.16
CA GLY A 16 4.45 7.93 -12.19
C GLY A 16 3.92 7.01 -13.28
N SER A 17 2.77 6.39 -13.03
CA SER A 17 2.07 5.47 -13.93
C SER A 17 0.58 5.77 -13.93
N ILE A 18 -0.11 5.47 -15.03
CA ILE A 18 -1.57 5.54 -15.08
C ILE A 18 -2.24 4.65 -14.02
N ALA A 19 -1.57 3.60 -13.51
CA ALA A 19 -2.12 2.75 -12.46
C ALA A 19 -2.02 3.37 -11.04
N ALA A 20 -1.26 4.45 -10.86
CA ALA A 20 -1.00 5.06 -9.55
C ALA A 20 -2.27 5.51 -8.84
N TYR A 21 -3.32 5.92 -9.56
CA TYR A 21 -4.60 6.32 -8.95
C TYR A 21 -5.30 5.17 -8.20
N LYS A 22 -5.01 3.91 -8.54
CA LYS A 22 -5.55 2.72 -7.85
C LYS A 22 -4.74 2.32 -6.63
N SER A 23 -3.60 2.95 -6.36
CA SER A 23 -2.77 2.64 -5.19
C SER A 23 -3.53 2.66 -3.84
N PRO A 24 -4.57 3.49 -3.61
CA PRO A 24 -5.35 3.42 -2.38
C PRO A 24 -6.09 2.09 -2.19
N GLU A 25 -6.48 1.40 -3.26
CA GLU A 25 -7.12 0.08 -3.20
C GLU A 25 -6.14 -0.97 -2.66
N ILE A 26 -4.88 -0.91 -3.11
CA ILE A 26 -3.80 -1.78 -2.63
C ILE A 26 -3.53 -1.53 -1.15
N VAL A 27 -3.45 -0.26 -0.72
CA VAL A 27 -3.28 0.10 0.70
C VAL A 27 -4.41 -0.47 1.56
N ARG A 28 -5.67 -0.34 1.10
CA ARG A 28 -6.84 -0.87 1.82
C ARG A 28 -6.79 -2.39 1.95
N ALA A 29 -6.42 -3.11 0.88
CA ALA A 29 -6.30 -4.56 0.90
C ALA A 29 -5.22 -5.04 1.86
N LEU A 30 -4.04 -4.41 1.84
CA LEU A 30 -2.93 -4.75 2.74
C LEU A 30 -3.28 -4.50 4.22
N ARG A 31 -3.97 -3.38 4.52
CA ARG A 31 -4.47 -3.08 5.88
C ARG A 31 -5.57 -4.05 6.31
N ALA A 32 -6.44 -4.47 5.40
CA ALA A 32 -7.46 -5.48 5.68
C ALA A 32 -6.82 -6.80 6.14
N GLU A 33 -5.67 -7.17 5.56
CA GLU A 33 -4.82 -8.29 5.95
C GLU A 33 -3.95 -8.04 7.20
N GLY A 34 -4.11 -6.90 7.87
CA GLY A 34 -3.47 -6.61 9.17
C GLY A 34 -2.07 -6.04 9.09
N ALA A 35 -1.62 -5.60 7.90
CA ALA A 35 -0.37 -4.89 7.74
C ALA A 35 -0.47 -3.44 8.25
N ASP A 36 0.62 -2.94 8.84
CA ASP A 36 0.90 -1.52 8.92
C ASP A 36 1.52 -1.08 7.58
N VAL A 37 0.94 -0.07 6.94
CA VAL A 37 1.28 0.29 5.55
C VAL A 37 1.71 1.74 5.48
N GLN A 38 2.93 1.95 4.99
CA GLN A 38 3.51 3.26 4.67
C GLN A 38 3.63 3.43 3.16
N ALA A 39 3.00 4.46 2.61
CA ALA A 39 3.08 4.77 1.19
C ALA A 39 4.16 5.83 0.93
N LEU A 40 4.97 5.62 -0.08
CA LEU A 40 5.96 6.57 -0.58
C LEU A 40 5.69 6.82 -2.06
N LEU A 41 5.65 8.08 -2.45
CA LEU A 41 5.34 8.49 -3.81
C LEU A 41 6.54 9.20 -4.42
N THR A 42 6.84 8.89 -5.68
CA THR A 42 7.72 9.76 -6.48
C THR A 42 7.01 11.08 -6.80
N PRO A 43 7.73 12.16 -7.11
CA PRO A 43 7.11 13.41 -7.56
C PRO A 43 6.18 13.23 -8.78
N ALA A 44 6.49 12.29 -9.67
CA ALA A 44 5.65 11.97 -10.83
C ALA A 44 4.34 11.23 -10.48
N ALA A 45 4.15 10.84 -9.22
CA ALA A 45 3.00 10.10 -8.71
C ALA A 45 2.19 10.88 -7.65
N THR A 46 2.59 12.12 -7.36
CA THR A 46 1.88 13.03 -6.43
C THR A 46 0.64 13.59 -7.12
#